data_AF-A0A7X6WEG6-F1
#
_entry.id   AF-A0A7X6WEG6-F1
#
_cell.length_a   1.000
_cell.length_b   1.000
_cell.length_c   1.000
_cell.angle_alpha   90.00
_cell.angle_beta   90.00
_cell.angle_gamma   90.00
#
_symmetry.space_group_name_H-M   'P 1'
#
loop_
_entity.id
_entity.type
_entity.pdbx_description
1 polymer ?
#
loop_
_entity_poly.entity_id
_entity_poly.type
_entity_poly.pdbx_seq_one_letter_code
_entity_poly.pdbx_strand_id
1 'polypeptide(L)'
;MKIIELKALRGSNYYGRHPVILMKLDIEELENKPSDLVPGFKDNIDKMMPTLYEHTCSPGRIGGFYERLVRGTWAGHIVEHIAIELQCLAGYEVSFGKTFNTAKKGIYKVVFRYIEEDVGLRAAEISVNIVRNLFEGKLIEIGPLVSELKEIGESAMLGPSTKSIVDEANRRGISHLRLNESSYIQLGQGKNQRRIQATMVDNTSAIGVEIADDKALTKKLLSSRGIPVAEGITAYDLEEAIIGAAKIGYPVVMKPLVGNHGRGITVNITNPKDLLIAYNKALEICDSVIVEKFLRGLDFRILVIDGKFVAAAQREPAFVIGNGKDSIKDLINEINKDPERGYGHEKNLTRITIDHMTKYVLLKQGLSIDSILKNGEKVYIKSTANLSSGGIAKDVTDKVHPLNKLMAEQISRIIDLNIMGIDIMAESLEIPLQE
;
A
#
# COMPACT_ATOMS: atom_id res chain seq x y z
N MET A 1 -35.02 -7.72 6.38
CA MET A 1 -33.95 -8.21 7.26
C MET A 1 -33.26 -7.07 7.97
N LYS A 2 -32.93 -7.25 9.25
CA LYS A 2 -32.29 -6.23 10.11
C LYS A 2 -31.17 -6.83 10.95
N ILE A 3 -30.00 -6.20 10.93
CA ILE A 3 -28.88 -6.54 11.82
C ILE A 3 -29.21 -5.99 13.21
N ILE A 4 -29.33 -6.86 14.20
CA ILE A 4 -29.58 -6.49 15.61
C ILE A 4 -28.27 -6.20 16.33
N GLU A 5 -27.26 -7.01 16.05
CA GLU A 5 -25.93 -6.93 16.68
C GLU A 5 -24.89 -7.38 15.66
N LEU A 6 -23.79 -6.66 15.56
CA LEU A 6 -22.65 -7.02 14.74
C LEU A 6 -21.38 -6.73 15.53
N LYS A 7 -20.54 -7.74 15.72
CA LYS A 7 -19.27 -7.59 16.44
C LYS A 7 -18.22 -8.58 15.96
N ALA A 8 -16.97 -8.18 16.07
CA ALA A 8 -15.82 -9.04 15.87
C ALA A 8 -15.38 -9.68 17.21
N LEU A 9 -15.27 -11.01 17.22
CA LEU A 9 -14.72 -11.76 18.34
C LEU A 9 -13.25 -12.06 18.03
N ARG A 10 -12.35 -11.32 18.68
CA ARG A 10 -10.91 -11.42 18.50
C ARG A 10 -10.36 -12.67 19.23
N GLY A 11 -9.38 -13.34 18.63
CA GLY A 11 -8.72 -14.50 19.23
C GLY A 11 -9.63 -15.73 19.39
N SER A 12 -9.24 -16.65 20.29
CA SER A 12 -10.04 -17.83 20.61
C SER A 12 -11.32 -17.45 21.35
N ASN A 13 -12.45 -18.01 20.92
CA ASN A 13 -13.78 -17.66 21.41
C ASN A 13 -14.69 -18.89 21.45
N TYR A 14 -15.94 -18.70 21.89
CA TYR A 14 -16.92 -19.77 22.06
C TYR A 14 -17.18 -20.57 20.77
N TYR A 15 -17.08 -19.96 19.60
CA TYR A 15 -17.42 -20.59 18.32
C TYR A 15 -16.24 -21.26 17.63
N GLY A 16 -15.00 -20.92 18.01
CA GLY A 16 -13.79 -21.46 17.41
C GLY A 16 -12.49 -20.92 18.00
N ARG A 17 -11.37 -21.55 17.60
CA ARG A 17 -10.01 -21.11 17.98
C ARG A 17 -9.46 -19.96 17.10
N HIS A 18 -10.25 -19.51 16.14
CA HIS A 18 -9.91 -18.42 15.21
C HIS A 18 -10.86 -17.22 15.43
N PRO A 19 -10.46 -16.01 15.01
CA PRO A 19 -11.33 -14.85 15.05
C PRO A 19 -12.59 -15.06 14.20
N VAL A 20 -13.74 -14.61 14.71
CA VAL A 20 -15.02 -14.73 14.00
C VAL A 20 -15.84 -13.44 14.12
N ILE A 21 -16.60 -13.13 13.08
CA ILE A 21 -17.68 -12.15 13.16
C ILE A 21 -18.90 -12.87 13.74
N LEU A 22 -19.52 -12.25 14.75
CA LEU A 22 -20.83 -12.66 15.27
C LEU A 22 -21.85 -11.61 14.85
N MET A 23 -22.81 -12.03 14.03
CA MET A 23 -23.95 -11.22 13.62
C MET A 23 -25.25 -11.83 14.14
N LYS A 24 -26.04 -11.04 14.88
CA LYS A 24 -27.41 -11.40 15.24
C LYS A 24 -28.34 -10.77 14.21
N LEU A 25 -28.98 -11.60 13.42
CA LEU A 25 -29.78 -11.20 12.26
C LEU A 25 -31.25 -11.53 12.48
N ASP A 26 -32.11 -10.52 12.36
CA ASP A 26 -33.56 -10.70 12.19
C ASP A 26 -33.87 -10.85 10.70
N ILE A 27 -34.35 -12.02 10.28
CA ILE A 27 -34.71 -12.24 8.88
C ILE A 27 -36.14 -11.80 8.57
N GLU A 28 -36.90 -11.33 9.56
CA GLU A 28 -38.25 -10.78 9.45
C GLU A 28 -39.18 -11.73 8.67
N GLU A 29 -39.90 -11.22 7.68
CA GLU A 29 -40.88 -11.99 6.89
C GLU A 29 -40.27 -13.15 6.10
N LEU A 30 -38.94 -13.13 5.86
CA LEU A 30 -38.24 -14.20 5.15
C LEU A 30 -38.18 -15.52 5.94
N GLU A 31 -38.52 -15.52 7.23
CA GLU A 31 -38.68 -16.74 8.02
C GLU A 31 -39.69 -17.72 7.39
N ASN A 32 -40.71 -17.21 6.70
CA ASN A 32 -41.74 -18.01 6.03
C ASN A 32 -41.48 -18.19 4.52
N LYS A 33 -40.33 -17.72 4.02
CA LYS A 33 -39.98 -17.74 2.59
C LYS A 33 -38.56 -18.27 2.41
N PRO A 34 -38.29 -19.57 2.66
CA PRO A 34 -37.00 -20.18 2.36
C PRO A 34 -36.68 -20.14 0.86
N SER A 35 -35.41 -20.38 0.51
CA SER A 35 -34.88 -20.18 -0.85
C SER A 35 -35.60 -20.97 -1.96
N ASP A 36 -36.16 -22.14 -1.65
CA ASP A 36 -36.90 -22.99 -2.58
C ASP A 36 -38.25 -22.39 -3.01
N LEU A 37 -38.82 -21.50 -2.18
CA LEU A 37 -40.06 -20.77 -2.50
C LEU A 37 -39.82 -19.49 -3.30
N VAL A 38 -38.57 -19.19 -3.68
CA VAL A 38 -38.20 -18.01 -4.46
C VAL A 38 -37.80 -18.45 -5.89
N PRO A 39 -38.61 -18.15 -6.92
CA PRO A 39 -38.30 -18.54 -8.29
C PRO A 39 -36.95 -17.98 -8.77
N GLY A 40 -36.13 -18.82 -9.40
CA GLY A 40 -34.86 -18.42 -9.99
C GLY A 40 -33.75 -18.08 -8.98
N PHE A 41 -33.96 -18.31 -7.68
CA PHE A 41 -33.01 -17.90 -6.64
C PHE A 41 -31.60 -18.49 -6.82
N LYS A 42 -31.52 -19.79 -7.10
CA LYS A 42 -30.26 -20.49 -7.36
C LYS A 42 -29.57 -19.93 -8.61
N ASP A 43 -30.30 -19.73 -9.70
CA ASP A 43 -29.73 -19.23 -10.96
C ASP A 43 -29.27 -17.77 -10.84
N ASN A 44 -29.94 -16.97 -10.00
CA ASN A 44 -29.54 -15.60 -9.69
C ASN A 44 -28.25 -15.56 -8.86
N ILE A 45 -28.11 -16.45 -7.87
CA ILE A 45 -26.85 -16.61 -7.13
C ILE A 45 -25.72 -17.05 -8.06
N ASP A 46 -25.97 -18.03 -8.92
CA ASP A 46 -24.97 -18.57 -9.85
C ASP A 46 -24.45 -17.51 -10.84
N LYS A 47 -25.32 -16.62 -11.32
CA LYS A 47 -24.95 -15.47 -12.15
C LYS A 47 -24.12 -14.43 -11.40
N MET A 48 -24.38 -14.23 -10.10
CA MET A 48 -23.70 -13.20 -9.31
C MET A 48 -22.36 -13.67 -8.73
N MET A 49 -22.29 -14.92 -8.26
CA MET A 49 -21.14 -15.47 -7.55
C MET A 49 -20.93 -16.95 -7.94
N PRO A 50 -20.44 -17.23 -9.17
CA PRO A 50 -20.32 -18.61 -9.66
C PRO A 50 -19.34 -19.47 -8.83
N THR A 51 -18.32 -18.86 -8.24
CA THR A 51 -17.32 -19.50 -7.37
C THR A 51 -17.90 -19.98 -6.03
N LEU A 52 -19.07 -19.47 -5.63
CA LEU A 52 -19.78 -19.94 -4.43
C LEU A 52 -20.15 -21.43 -4.50
N TYR A 53 -20.18 -22.02 -5.71
CA TYR A 53 -20.36 -23.46 -5.90
C TYR A 53 -19.28 -24.30 -5.20
N GLU A 54 -18.06 -23.76 -5.06
CA GLU A 54 -16.93 -24.43 -4.40
C GLU A 54 -17.12 -24.55 -2.89
N HIS A 55 -18.04 -23.78 -2.29
CA HIS A 55 -18.29 -23.82 -0.86
C HIS A 55 -18.82 -25.18 -0.39
N THR A 56 -18.09 -25.76 0.56
CA THR A 56 -18.53 -26.95 1.28
C THR A 56 -19.48 -26.54 2.41
N CYS A 57 -20.54 -27.31 2.62
CA CYS A 57 -21.50 -27.12 3.73
C CYS A 57 -21.54 -28.41 4.57
N SER A 58 -22.57 -28.61 5.41
CA SER A 58 -22.74 -29.84 6.22
C SER A 58 -22.59 -31.17 5.45
N PRO A 59 -22.93 -31.29 4.14
CA PRO A 59 -22.65 -32.49 3.35
C PRO A 59 -21.16 -32.80 3.12
N GLY A 60 -20.24 -31.87 3.44
CA GLY A 60 -18.79 -32.07 3.37
C GLY A 60 -18.22 -32.16 1.95
N ARG A 61 -19.01 -31.84 0.92
CA ARG A 61 -18.61 -31.88 -0.49
C ARG A 61 -18.84 -30.54 -1.19
N ILE A 62 -18.07 -30.31 -2.27
CA ILE A 62 -18.26 -29.20 -3.22
C ILE A 62 -19.71 -29.22 -3.74
N GLY A 63 -20.32 -28.05 -3.89
CA GLY A 63 -21.73 -27.91 -4.27
C GLY A 63 -22.74 -28.19 -3.16
N GLY A 64 -22.29 -28.57 -1.96
CA GLY A 64 -23.16 -28.91 -0.83
C GLY A 64 -24.05 -27.74 -0.36
N PHE A 65 -23.61 -26.49 -0.55
CA PHE A 65 -24.45 -25.32 -0.29
C PHE A 65 -25.57 -25.16 -1.33
N TYR A 66 -25.27 -25.38 -2.62
CA TYR A 66 -26.27 -25.31 -3.71
C TYR A 66 -27.36 -26.37 -3.54
N GLU A 67 -27.02 -27.56 -3.06
CA GLU A 67 -28.02 -28.58 -2.72
C GLU A 67 -29.00 -28.09 -1.64
N ARG A 68 -28.53 -27.30 -0.67
CA ARG A 68 -29.40 -26.70 0.35
C ARG A 68 -30.22 -25.55 -0.18
N LEU A 69 -29.70 -24.75 -1.10
CA LEU A 69 -30.48 -23.70 -1.78
C LEU A 69 -31.70 -24.29 -2.49
N VAL A 70 -31.51 -25.42 -3.19
CA VAL A 70 -32.59 -26.12 -3.91
C VAL A 70 -33.58 -26.80 -2.94
N ARG A 71 -33.10 -27.39 -1.84
CA ARG A 71 -33.97 -28.00 -0.82
C ARG A 71 -34.72 -27.00 0.05
N GLY A 72 -34.29 -25.74 0.06
CA GLY A 72 -34.79 -24.71 0.94
C GLY A 72 -33.88 -24.46 2.13
N THR A 73 -33.38 -23.23 2.23
CA THR A 73 -32.62 -22.75 3.39
C THR A 73 -33.02 -21.31 3.72
N TRP A 74 -32.82 -20.92 4.99
CA TRP A 74 -33.16 -19.60 5.50
C TRP A 74 -32.10 -18.54 5.14
N ALA A 75 -32.57 -17.29 5.06
CA ALA A 75 -31.75 -16.13 4.72
C ALA A 75 -30.47 -15.99 5.57
N GLY A 76 -30.53 -16.32 6.87
CA GLY A 76 -29.35 -16.24 7.74
C GLY A 76 -28.19 -17.15 7.30
N HIS A 77 -28.51 -18.37 6.85
CA HIS A 77 -27.50 -19.31 6.34
C HIS A 77 -26.98 -18.91 4.96
N ILE A 78 -27.79 -18.22 4.15
CA ILE A 78 -27.35 -17.68 2.85
C ILE A 78 -26.40 -16.50 3.08
N VAL A 79 -26.74 -15.61 4.01
CA VAL A 79 -25.89 -14.48 4.42
C VAL A 79 -24.52 -14.96 4.88
N GLU A 80 -24.45 -16.05 5.66
CA GLU A 80 -23.19 -16.68 6.09
C GLU A 80 -22.27 -17.01 4.90
N HIS A 81 -22.79 -17.78 3.93
CA HIS A 81 -21.99 -18.23 2.80
C HIS A 81 -21.59 -17.08 1.86
N ILE A 82 -22.46 -16.09 1.67
CA ILE A 82 -22.14 -14.89 0.89
C ILE A 82 -21.08 -14.03 1.61
N ALA A 83 -21.13 -13.90 2.94
CA ALA A 83 -20.11 -13.16 3.69
C ALA A 83 -18.72 -13.81 3.61
N ILE A 84 -18.67 -15.15 3.59
CA ILE A 84 -17.42 -15.90 3.38
C ILE A 84 -16.91 -15.68 1.95
N GLU A 85 -17.78 -15.82 0.95
CA GLU A 85 -17.42 -15.71 -0.47
C GLU A 85 -16.91 -14.31 -0.83
N LEU A 86 -17.54 -13.26 -0.30
CA LEU A 86 -17.09 -11.89 -0.49
C LEU A 86 -15.65 -11.68 0.00
N GLN A 87 -15.28 -12.30 1.13
CA GLN A 87 -13.91 -12.26 1.64
C GLN A 87 -12.96 -13.07 0.75
N CYS A 88 -13.37 -14.25 0.28
CA CYS A 88 -12.59 -15.07 -0.67
C CYS A 88 -12.31 -14.32 -1.97
N LEU A 89 -13.33 -13.68 -2.56
CA LEU A 89 -13.20 -12.85 -3.76
C LEU A 89 -12.32 -11.60 -3.51
N ALA A 90 -12.30 -11.10 -2.28
CA ALA A 90 -11.40 -10.03 -1.84
C ALA A 90 -9.95 -10.52 -1.61
N GLY A 91 -9.67 -11.83 -1.69
CA GLY A 91 -8.33 -12.41 -1.57
C GLY A 91 -8.01 -13.05 -0.23
N TYR A 92 -9.00 -13.22 0.65
CA TYR A 92 -8.80 -13.80 1.99
C TYR A 92 -9.14 -15.30 2.03
N GLU A 93 -8.26 -16.10 2.61
CA GLU A 93 -8.51 -17.54 2.81
C GLU A 93 -9.34 -17.80 4.07
N VAL A 94 -10.66 -17.73 3.95
CA VAL A 94 -11.63 -18.04 5.01
C VAL A 94 -12.66 -19.06 4.56
N SER A 95 -13.04 -19.99 5.44
CA SER A 95 -13.94 -21.09 5.08
C SER A 95 -14.89 -21.54 6.20
N PHE A 96 -14.74 -20.98 7.40
CA PHE A 96 -15.58 -21.35 8.54
C PHE A 96 -16.82 -20.46 8.62
N GLY A 97 -17.98 -21.09 8.66
CA GLY A 97 -19.28 -20.47 8.90
C GLY A 97 -20.21 -21.41 9.68
N LYS A 98 -21.03 -20.84 10.57
CA LYS A 98 -22.17 -21.52 11.20
C LYS A 98 -23.30 -20.55 11.54
N THR A 99 -24.52 -20.97 11.25
CA THR A 99 -25.74 -20.26 11.62
C THR A 99 -26.49 -21.05 12.69
N PHE A 100 -26.82 -20.37 13.80
CA PHE A 100 -27.50 -20.96 14.94
C PHE A 100 -28.86 -20.27 15.18
N ASN A 101 -29.84 -21.06 15.59
CA ASN A 101 -31.12 -20.54 16.07
C ASN A 101 -30.92 -19.77 17.39
N THR A 102 -31.74 -18.75 17.61
CA THR A 102 -31.91 -18.15 18.94
C THR A 102 -33.22 -18.60 19.58
N ALA A 103 -33.45 -18.18 20.83
CA ALA A 103 -34.73 -18.42 21.51
C ALA A 103 -35.93 -17.72 20.83
N LYS A 104 -35.68 -16.71 19.99
CA LYS A 104 -36.73 -16.01 19.23
C LYS A 104 -36.72 -16.52 17.79
N LYS A 105 -37.86 -17.05 17.33
CA LYS A 105 -38.07 -17.46 15.93
C LYS A 105 -37.85 -16.27 14.99
N GLY A 106 -37.25 -16.51 13.82
CA GLY A 106 -36.88 -15.46 12.86
C GLY A 106 -35.56 -14.73 13.19
N ILE A 107 -34.98 -14.96 14.38
CA ILE A 107 -33.71 -14.34 14.79
C ILE A 107 -32.63 -15.41 14.89
N TYR A 108 -31.55 -15.20 14.14
CA TYR A 108 -30.42 -16.14 14.00
C TYR A 108 -29.11 -15.50 14.46
N LYS A 109 -28.18 -16.34 14.93
CA LYS A 109 -26.76 -15.98 15.10
C LYS A 109 -25.98 -16.52 13.92
N VAL A 110 -25.52 -15.64 13.05
CA VAL A 110 -24.65 -15.94 11.93
C VAL A 110 -23.22 -15.71 12.38
N VAL A 111 -22.38 -16.76 12.29
CA VAL A 111 -20.98 -16.72 12.70
C VAL A 111 -20.12 -17.13 11.52
N PHE A 112 -19.10 -16.34 11.20
CA PHE A 112 -18.14 -16.70 10.17
C PHE A 112 -16.74 -16.17 10.49
N ARG A 113 -15.71 -16.84 9.98
CA ARG A 113 -14.31 -16.46 10.21
C ARG A 113 -13.93 -15.22 9.41
N TYR A 114 -13.04 -14.42 9.97
CA TYR A 114 -12.37 -13.31 9.28
C TYR A 114 -10.84 -13.38 9.46
N ILE A 115 -10.12 -12.68 8.59
CA ILE A 115 -8.68 -12.39 8.73
C ILE A 115 -8.52 -10.93 9.15
N GLU A 116 -9.06 -10.00 8.35
CA GLU A 116 -9.11 -8.57 8.66
C GLU A 116 -10.47 -8.17 9.22
N GLU A 117 -10.47 -7.47 10.37
CA GLU A 117 -11.69 -7.18 11.14
C GLU A 117 -12.67 -6.30 10.36
N ASP A 118 -12.18 -5.20 9.78
CA ASP A 118 -13.00 -4.26 9.04
C ASP A 118 -13.59 -4.87 7.77
N VAL A 119 -12.83 -5.75 7.10
CA VAL A 119 -13.30 -6.52 5.95
C VAL A 119 -14.41 -7.48 6.38
N GLY A 120 -14.24 -8.19 7.49
CA GLY A 120 -15.24 -9.12 8.01
C GLY A 120 -16.54 -8.42 8.41
N LEU A 121 -16.44 -7.29 9.10
CA LEU A 121 -17.59 -6.46 9.48
C LEU A 121 -18.32 -5.94 8.24
N ARG A 122 -17.58 -5.39 7.27
CA ARG A 122 -18.18 -4.87 6.04
C ARG A 122 -18.80 -5.97 5.18
N ALA A 123 -18.16 -7.13 5.08
CA ALA A 123 -18.72 -8.30 4.38
C ALA A 123 -20.04 -8.78 5.01
N ALA A 124 -20.21 -8.66 6.34
CA ALA A 124 -21.47 -8.94 7.02
C ALA A 124 -22.60 -8.01 6.53
N GLU A 125 -22.33 -6.71 6.42
CA GLU A 125 -23.33 -5.72 5.98
C GLU A 125 -23.68 -5.90 4.50
N ILE A 126 -22.67 -6.06 3.64
CA ILE A 126 -22.84 -6.25 2.20
C ILE A 126 -23.62 -7.55 1.93
N SER A 127 -23.29 -8.65 2.62
CA SER A 127 -24.00 -9.93 2.45
C SER A 127 -25.48 -9.84 2.81
N VAL A 128 -25.85 -9.12 3.88
CA VAL A 128 -27.26 -8.87 4.21
C VAL A 128 -27.95 -8.05 3.12
N ASN A 129 -27.30 -7.04 2.55
CA ASN A 129 -27.86 -6.26 1.45
C ASN A 129 -28.05 -7.10 0.18
N ILE A 130 -27.05 -7.92 -0.17
CA ILE A 130 -27.12 -8.84 -1.32
C ILE A 130 -28.28 -9.81 -1.16
N VAL A 131 -28.38 -10.49 -0.01
CA VAL A 131 -29.45 -11.45 0.24
C VAL A 131 -30.82 -10.77 0.18
N ARG A 132 -30.97 -9.57 0.73
CA ARG A 132 -32.23 -8.81 0.65
C ARG A 132 -32.67 -8.59 -0.81
N ASN A 133 -31.75 -8.14 -1.65
CA ASN A 133 -32.03 -7.89 -3.07
C ASN A 133 -32.30 -9.20 -3.84
N LEU A 134 -31.58 -10.28 -3.52
CA LEU A 134 -31.84 -11.60 -4.11
C LEU A 134 -33.25 -12.11 -3.82
N PHE A 135 -33.76 -11.94 -2.60
CA PHE A 135 -35.14 -12.31 -2.24
C PHE A 135 -36.21 -11.44 -2.94
N GLU A 136 -35.82 -10.27 -3.45
CA GLU A 136 -36.63 -9.39 -4.29
C GLU A 136 -36.42 -9.65 -5.80
N GLY A 137 -35.55 -10.59 -6.18
CA GLY A 137 -35.23 -10.90 -7.58
C GLY A 137 -34.31 -9.88 -8.27
N LYS A 138 -33.64 -9.02 -7.49
CA LYS A 138 -32.70 -8.01 -7.99
C LYS A 138 -31.27 -8.55 -7.95
N LEU A 139 -30.57 -8.44 -9.08
CA LEU A 139 -29.14 -8.77 -9.16
C LEU A 139 -28.29 -7.55 -8.84
N ILE A 140 -27.17 -7.76 -8.16
CA ILE A 140 -26.18 -6.72 -7.83
C ILE A 140 -24.85 -7.09 -8.47
N GLU A 141 -24.15 -6.10 -9.00
CA GLU A 141 -22.78 -6.30 -9.47
C GLU A 141 -21.82 -6.50 -8.29
N ILE A 142 -21.11 -7.63 -8.28
CA ILE A 142 -20.21 -8.00 -7.18
C ILE A 142 -18.84 -7.32 -7.30
N GLY A 143 -18.38 -7.02 -8.52
CA GLY A 143 -17.06 -6.42 -8.78
C GLY A 143 -16.77 -5.15 -7.98
N PRO A 144 -17.67 -4.14 -7.96
CA PRO A 144 -17.47 -2.93 -7.15
C PRO A 144 -17.42 -3.21 -5.65
N LEU A 145 -18.26 -4.13 -5.14
CA LEU A 145 -18.31 -4.49 -3.72
C LEU A 145 -17.05 -5.22 -3.26
N VAL A 146 -16.50 -6.10 -4.11
CA VAL A 146 -15.21 -6.76 -3.86
C VAL A 146 -14.07 -5.75 -3.91
N SER A 147 -14.12 -4.76 -4.81
CA SER A 147 -13.12 -3.70 -4.87
C SER A 147 -13.13 -2.85 -3.59
N GLU A 148 -14.32 -2.48 -3.11
CA GLU A 148 -14.49 -1.80 -1.81
C GLU A 148 -13.90 -2.61 -0.65
N LEU A 149 -14.16 -3.92 -0.58
CA LEU A 149 -13.58 -4.79 0.46
C LEU A 149 -12.05 -4.89 0.37
N LYS A 150 -11.48 -4.86 -0.84
CA LYS A 150 -10.03 -4.80 -1.04
C LYS A 150 -9.44 -3.48 -0.54
N GLU A 151 -10.08 -2.35 -0.82
CA GLU A 151 -9.67 -1.03 -0.34
C GLU A 151 -9.73 -0.93 1.20
N ILE A 152 -10.78 -1.48 1.82
CA ILE A 152 -10.89 -1.56 3.28
C ILE A 152 -9.77 -2.44 3.85
N GLY A 153 -9.54 -3.60 3.23
CA GLY A 153 -8.45 -4.50 3.60
C GLY A 153 -7.09 -3.81 3.59
N GLU A 154 -6.78 -3.09 2.51
CA GLU A 154 -5.52 -2.35 2.37
C GLU A 154 -5.36 -1.28 3.46
N SER A 155 -6.40 -0.48 3.71
CA SER A 155 -6.33 0.55 4.76
C SER A 155 -6.17 -0.04 6.17
N ALA A 156 -6.73 -1.23 6.39
CA ALA A 156 -6.55 -2.01 7.60
C ALA A 156 -5.21 -2.76 7.67
N MET A 157 -4.46 -2.93 6.57
CA MET A 157 -3.18 -3.65 6.62
C MET A 157 -2.06 -2.84 7.29
N LEU A 158 -1.10 -3.55 7.86
CA LEU A 158 0.15 -2.93 8.28
C LEU A 158 1.01 -2.64 7.04
N GLY A 159 1.56 -1.43 6.96
CA GLY A 159 2.55 -1.09 5.94
C GLY A 159 3.73 -2.06 5.97
N PRO A 160 4.45 -2.25 4.84
CA PRO A 160 5.41 -3.34 4.68
C PRO A 160 6.52 -3.33 5.74
N SER A 161 7.00 -2.15 6.12
CA SER A 161 7.99 -2.00 7.19
C SER A 161 7.46 -2.42 8.56
N THR A 162 6.25 -1.97 8.91
CA THR A 162 5.59 -2.32 10.18
C THR A 162 5.29 -3.80 10.24
N LYS A 163 4.76 -4.37 9.15
CA LYS A 163 4.49 -5.80 9.00
C LYS A 163 5.75 -6.62 9.21
N SER A 164 6.86 -6.25 8.57
CA SER A 164 8.15 -6.94 8.75
C SER A 164 8.61 -6.99 10.21
N ILE A 165 8.44 -5.90 10.96
CA ILE A 165 8.79 -5.86 12.39
C ILE A 165 7.83 -6.74 13.22
N VAL A 166 6.53 -6.71 12.91
CA VAL A 166 5.51 -7.52 13.59
C VAL A 166 5.68 -9.02 13.31
N ASP A 167 5.98 -9.40 12.07
CA ASP A 167 6.25 -10.79 11.69
C ASP A 167 7.48 -11.32 12.41
N GLU A 168 8.54 -10.52 12.51
CA GLU A 168 9.72 -10.87 13.29
C GLU A 168 9.43 -10.94 14.80
N ALA A 169 8.57 -10.06 15.33
CA ALA A 169 8.10 -10.13 16.71
C ALA A 169 7.35 -11.44 16.97
N ASN A 170 6.43 -11.83 16.08
CA ASN A 170 5.71 -13.10 16.14
C ASN A 170 6.67 -14.29 16.11
N ARG A 171 7.67 -14.28 15.22
CA ARG A 171 8.70 -15.33 15.12
C ARG A 171 9.50 -15.49 16.42
N ARG A 172 9.75 -14.38 17.13
CA ARG A 172 10.44 -14.35 18.43
C ARG A 172 9.51 -14.60 19.63
N GLY A 173 8.22 -14.81 19.41
CA GLY A 173 7.24 -14.97 20.49
C GLY A 173 6.97 -13.68 21.28
N ILE A 174 7.24 -12.51 20.70
CA ILE A 174 6.96 -11.20 21.28
C ILE A 174 5.52 -10.83 20.92
N SER A 175 4.67 -10.68 21.93
CA SER A 175 3.29 -10.23 21.73
C SER A 175 3.26 -8.82 21.13
N HIS A 176 2.31 -8.53 20.25
CA HIS A 176 2.11 -7.19 19.71
C HIS A 176 0.64 -6.78 19.82
N LEU A 177 0.40 -5.47 19.89
CA LEU A 177 -0.93 -4.87 19.88
C LEU A 177 -0.91 -3.61 19.00
N ARG A 178 -1.80 -3.57 18.00
CA ARG A 178 -2.03 -2.35 17.24
C ARG A 178 -2.89 -1.38 18.05
N LEU A 179 -2.40 -0.16 18.23
CA LEU A 179 -2.99 0.84 19.12
C LEU A 179 -3.87 1.87 18.38
N ASN A 180 -3.80 1.94 17.05
CA ASN A 180 -4.62 2.83 16.23
C ASN A 180 -4.89 2.23 14.85
N GLU A 181 -5.66 2.94 14.01
CA GLU A 181 -5.93 2.57 12.62
C GLU A 181 -4.70 2.68 11.70
N SER A 182 -3.57 3.20 12.19
CA SER A 182 -2.31 3.36 11.44
C SER A 182 -1.27 2.33 11.91
N SER A 183 0.02 2.61 11.64
CA SER A 183 1.14 1.73 12.02
C SER A 183 1.64 1.93 13.45
N TYR A 184 0.80 2.32 14.42
CA TYR A 184 1.23 2.46 15.82
C TYR A 184 1.06 1.14 16.58
N ILE A 185 2.19 0.49 16.88
CA ILE A 185 2.23 -0.85 17.46
C ILE A 185 2.95 -0.82 18.80
N GLN A 186 2.37 -1.49 19.79
CA GLN A 186 3.07 -1.90 21.01
C GLN A 186 3.65 -3.29 20.81
N LEU A 187 4.92 -3.46 21.14
CA LEU A 187 5.62 -4.74 21.22
C LEU A 187 5.89 -5.09 22.68
N GLY A 188 5.64 -6.33 23.09
CA GLY A 188 5.79 -6.79 24.47
C GLY A 188 4.72 -6.24 25.43
N GLN A 189 4.96 -6.44 26.74
CA GLN A 189 4.02 -6.09 27.80
C GLN A 189 4.75 -5.53 29.03
N GLY A 190 4.00 -4.78 29.86
CA GLY A 190 4.47 -4.24 31.13
C GLY A 190 5.69 -3.33 30.97
N LYS A 191 6.64 -3.42 31.91
CA LYS A 191 7.85 -2.58 31.93
C LYS A 191 8.80 -2.78 30.74
N ASN A 192 8.65 -3.88 30.01
CA ASN A 192 9.50 -4.22 28.86
C ASN A 192 8.83 -3.87 27.53
N GLN A 193 7.65 -3.25 27.55
CA GLN A 193 6.97 -2.86 26.32
C GLN A 193 7.79 -1.81 25.55
N ARG A 194 7.78 -1.92 24.22
CA ARG A 194 8.31 -0.91 23.31
C ARG A 194 7.21 -0.45 22.36
N ARG A 195 7.35 0.76 21.83
CA ARG A 195 6.40 1.29 20.86
C ARG A 195 7.09 1.64 19.55
N ILE A 196 6.42 1.35 18.46
CA ILE A 196 6.85 1.70 17.12
C ILE A 196 5.73 2.41 16.36
N GLN A 197 6.10 3.34 15.50
CA GLN A 197 5.22 3.90 14.49
C GLN A 197 5.90 3.80 13.13
N ALA A 198 5.43 2.88 12.29
CA ALA A 198 6.17 2.43 11.12
C ALA A 198 7.59 1.98 11.50
N THR A 199 8.62 2.70 11.05
CA THR A 199 10.03 2.42 11.40
C THR A 199 10.56 3.31 12.52
N MET A 200 9.76 4.24 13.07
CA MET A 200 10.16 5.02 14.24
C MET A 200 9.97 4.17 15.49
N VAL A 201 10.93 4.25 16.40
CA VAL A 201 10.93 3.56 17.70
C VAL A 201 10.79 4.59 18.82
N ASP A 202 10.34 4.15 20.00
CA ASP A 202 10.13 5.00 21.18
C ASP A 202 11.36 5.80 21.67
N ASN A 203 12.57 5.46 21.23
CA ASN A 203 13.79 6.20 21.50
C ASN A 203 14.39 6.92 20.27
N THR A 204 13.62 7.07 19.18
CA THR A 204 14.03 7.90 18.04
C THR A 204 14.14 9.37 18.47
N SER A 205 15.27 10.01 18.16
CA SER A 205 15.55 11.41 18.52
C SER A 205 14.55 12.35 17.85
N ALA A 206 13.80 13.13 18.66
CA ALA A 206 12.90 14.16 18.12
C ALA A 206 13.68 15.22 17.33
N ILE A 207 14.86 15.61 17.84
CA ILE A 207 15.76 16.54 17.15
C ILE A 207 16.25 15.94 15.83
N GLY A 208 16.60 14.65 15.81
CA GLY A 208 17.01 13.98 14.58
C GLY A 208 15.89 13.92 13.52
N VAL A 209 14.65 13.76 13.95
CA VAL A 209 13.48 13.82 13.06
C VAL A 209 13.29 15.23 12.49
N GLU A 210 13.39 16.27 13.32
CA GLU A 210 13.30 17.67 12.87
C GLU A 210 14.43 18.01 11.87
N ILE A 211 15.66 17.57 12.15
CA ILE A 211 16.79 17.75 11.23
C ILE A 211 16.48 17.08 9.89
N ALA A 212 16.03 15.83 9.90
CA ALA A 212 15.78 15.06 8.68
C ALA A 212 14.61 15.60 7.82
N ASP A 213 13.64 16.28 8.44
CA ASP A 213 12.52 16.91 7.71
C ASP A 213 12.91 18.26 7.08
N ASP A 214 13.94 18.93 7.62
CA ASP A 214 14.54 20.15 7.06
C ASP A 214 15.74 19.84 6.15
N LYS A 215 15.53 19.96 4.83
CA LYS A 215 16.56 19.70 3.81
C LYS A 215 17.75 20.66 3.91
N ALA A 216 17.54 21.93 4.26
CA ALA A 216 18.62 22.90 4.36
C ALA A 216 19.48 22.64 5.60
N LEU A 217 18.85 22.34 6.74
CA LEU A 217 19.55 22.01 7.97
C LEU A 217 20.34 20.71 7.82
N THR A 218 19.71 19.65 7.30
CA THR A 218 20.39 18.37 7.00
C THR A 218 21.62 18.63 6.15
N LYS A 219 21.45 19.32 5.03
CA LYS A 219 22.55 19.61 4.10
C LYS A 219 23.70 20.36 4.74
N LYS A 220 23.40 21.41 5.52
CA LYS A 220 24.40 22.20 6.24
C LYS A 220 25.17 21.36 7.26
N LEU A 221 24.49 20.46 7.97
CA LEU A 221 25.11 19.58 8.97
C LEU A 221 26.03 18.54 8.33
N LEU A 222 25.64 18.04 7.15
CA LEU A 222 26.43 17.09 6.37
C LEU A 222 27.65 17.76 5.74
N SER A 223 27.46 18.89 5.04
CA SER A 223 28.55 19.60 4.37
C SER A 223 29.59 20.14 5.35
N SER A 224 29.18 20.67 6.51
CA SER A 224 30.10 21.14 7.56
C SER A 224 30.98 20.04 8.15
N ARG A 225 30.68 18.76 7.86
CA ARG A 225 31.45 17.59 8.28
C ARG A 225 32.14 16.86 7.12
N GLY A 226 32.22 17.51 5.94
CA GLY A 226 32.87 16.94 4.77
C GLY A 226 32.10 15.79 4.10
N ILE A 227 30.80 15.67 4.36
CA ILE A 227 29.95 14.72 3.63
C ILE A 227 29.51 15.40 2.32
N PRO A 228 29.77 14.79 1.15
CA PRO A 228 29.37 15.33 -0.14
C PRO A 228 27.84 15.50 -0.22
N VAL A 229 27.40 16.69 -0.61
CA VAL A 229 26.00 17.03 -0.86
C VAL A 229 25.91 17.84 -2.14
N ALA A 230 24.81 17.70 -2.89
CA ALA A 230 24.60 18.49 -4.11
C ALA A 230 24.67 19.99 -3.78
N GLU A 231 25.29 20.82 -4.62
CA GLU A 231 25.20 22.28 -4.45
C GLU A 231 23.74 22.74 -4.50
N GLY A 232 23.35 23.68 -3.64
CA GLY A 232 21.99 24.22 -3.70
C GLY A 232 21.75 25.43 -2.82
N ILE A 233 20.72 26.18 -3.17
CA ILE A 233 20.36 27.48 -2.62
C ILE A 233 18.89 27.45 -2.21
N THR A 234 18.60 27.82 -0.97
CA THR A 234 17.23 28.03 -0.49
C THR A 234 16.70 29.33 -1.08
N ALA A 235 15.43 29.31 -1.52
CA ALA A 235 14.72 30.46 -2.04
C ALA A 235 13.35 30.57 -1.37
N TYR A 236 13.01 31.79 -0.94
CA TYR A 236 11.75 32.15 -0.28
C TYR A 236 10.78 32.88 -1.23
N ASP A 237 11.27 33.28 -2.40
CA ASP A 237 10.45 33.79 -3.48
C ASP A 237 10.95 33.29 -4.86
N LEU A 238 10.20 33.64 -5.90
CA LEU A 238 10.53 33.25 -7.27
C LEU A 238 11.82 33.91 -7.78
N GLU A 239 12.11 35.14 -7.36
CA GLU A 239 13.28 35.89 -7.82
C GLU A 239 14.55 35.25 -7.28
N GLU A 240 14.57 34.92 -5.99
CA GLU A 240 15.62 34.13 -5.35
C GLU A 240 15.82 32.77 -6.02
N ALA A 241 14.73 32.09 -6.40
CA ALA A 241 14.80 30.80 -7.08
C ALA A 241 15.44 30.93 -8.48
N ILE A 242 15.12 31.99 -9.22
CA ILE A 242 15.71 32.29 -10.54
C ILE A 242 17.20 32.60 -10.39
N ILE A 243 17.58 33.45 -9.43
CA ILE A 243 18.97 33.81 -9.14
C ILE A 243 19.75 32.56 -8.72
N GLY A 244 19.18 31.74 -7.84
CA GLY A 244 19.76 30.48 -7.39
C GLY A 244 20.01 29.51 -8.55
N ALA A 245 19.02 29.33 -9.43
CA ALA A 245 19.16 28.48 -10.61
C ALA A 245 20.24 28.99 -11.58
N ALA A 246 20.32 30.32 -11.78
CA ALA A 246 21.34 30.93 -12.62
C ALA A 246 22.75 30.77 -12.03
N LYS A 247 22.89 30.87 -10.71
CA LYS A 247 24.18 30.71 -10.01
C LYS A 247 24.69 29.27 -10.04
N ILE A 248 23.81 28.30 -9.82
CA ILE A 248 24.15 26.86 -9.87
C ILE A 248 24.42 26.41 -11.30
N GLY A 249 23.67 26.96 -12.26
CA GLY A 249 23.70 26.57 -13.66
C GLY A 249 22.74 25.40 -13.95
N TYR A 250 22.04 25.49 -15.09
CA TYR A 250 21.12 24.44 -15.54
C TYR A 250 21.89 23.20 -16.04
N PRO A 251 21.32 21.98 -15.90
CA PRO A 251 20.02 21.68 -15.31
C PRO A 251 20.00 21.69 -13.77
N VAL A 252 18.85 22.04 -13.20
CA VAL A 252 18.62 22.09 -11.74
C VAL A 252 17.44 21.22 -11.32
N VAL A 253 17.35 20.95 -10.03
CA VAL A 253 16.23 20.29 -9.35
C VAL A 253 15.60 21.31 -8.40
N MET A 254 14.28 21.31 -8.31
CA MET A 254 13.55 22.11 -7.33
C MET A 254 12.77 21.19 -6.40
N LYS A 255 12.89 21.45 -5.10
CA LYS A 255 12.21 20.68 -4.05
C LYS A 255 11.58 21.66 -3.05
N PRO A 256 10.40 21.35 -2.47
CA PRO A 256 9.91 22.04 -1.29
C PRO A 256 10.89 21.83 -0.14
N LEU A 257 11.12 22.86 0.68
CA LEU A 257 12.09 22.80 1.77
C LEU A 257 11.70 21.72 2.80
N VAL A 258 10.41 21.68 3.15
CA VAL A 258 9.81 20.71 4.05
C VAL A 258 9.06 19.63 3.26
N GLY A 259 9.04 18.41 3.79
CA GLY A 259 8.18 17.34 3.28
C GLY A 259 8.92 16.17 2.64
N ASN A 260 8.13 15.13 2.33
CA ASN A 260 8.58 13.75 2.12
C ASN A 260 7.95 13.09 0.87
N HIS A 261 8.38 11.86 0.59
CA HIS A 261 7.86 11.00 -0.51
C HIS A 261 7.98 11.58 -1.93
N GLY A 262 8.85 12.56 -2.14
CA GLY A 262 9.06 13.18 -3.46
C GLY A 262 7.92 14.09 -3.94
N ARG A 263 6.99 14.45 -3.04
CA ARG A 263 5.91 15.40 -3.37
C ARG A 263 6.48 16.80 -3.63
N GLY A 264 5.96 17.47 -4.65
CA GLY A 264 6.42 18.80 -5.09
C GLY A 264 7.81 18.82 -5.75
N ILE A 265 8.49 17.68 -5.90
CA ILE A 265 9.82 17.65 -6.53
C ILE A 265 9.70 17.71 -8.05
N THR A 266 10.48 18.61 -8.67
CA THR A 266 10.67 18.67 -10.12
C THR A 266 12.15 18.55 -10.44
N VAL A 267 12.51 17.55 -11.25
CA VAL A 267 13.90 17.24 -11.65
C VAL A 267 14.17 17.65 -13.09
N ASN A 268 15.45 17.80 -13.44
CA ASN A 268 15.91 18.09 -14.79
C ASN A 268 15.26 19.35 -15.41
N ILE A 269 15.14 20.41 -14.60
CA ILE A 269 14.69 21.72 -15.06
C ILE A 269 15.83 22.30 -15.88
N THR A 270 15.59 22.69 -17.13
CA THR A 270 16.63 23.14 -18.07
C THR A 270 16.50 24.59 -18.50
N ASN A 271 15.40 25.26 -18.13
CA ASN A 271 15.10 26.61 -18.58
C ASN A 271 14.19 27.36 -17.56
N PRO A 272 14.15 28.70 -17.59
CA PRO A 272 13.35 29.50 -16.66
C PRO A 272 11.84 29.26 -16.71
N LYS A 273 11.28 28.89 -17.87
CA LYS A 273 9.84 28.60 -17.98
C LYS A 273 9.46 27.35 -17.18
N ASP A 274 10.25 26.30 -17.31
CA ASP A 274 10.09 25.08 -16.53
C ASP A 274 10.35 25.32 -15.03
N LEU A 275 11.28 26.22 -14.70
CA LEU A 275 11.54 26.62 -13.30
C LEU A 275 10.30 27.25 -12.65
N LEU A 276 9.59 28.13 -13.35
CA LEU A 276 8.36 28.75 -12.85
C LEU A 276 7.26 27.70 -12.59
N ILE A 277 7.10 26.74 -13.50
CA ILE A 277 6.13 25.65 -13.32
C ILE A 277 6.50 24.79 -12.11
N ALA A 278 7.79 24.46 -11.97
CA ALA A 278 8.31 23.72 -10.84
C ALA A 278 8.08 24.47 -9.51
N TYR A 279 8.29 25.79 -9.51
CA TYR A 279 8.12 26.65 -8.33
C TYR A 279 6.69 26.65 -7.84
N ASN A 280 5.73 26.92 -8.72
CA ASN A 280 4.31 26.90 -8.36
C ASN A 280 3.87 25.54 -7.82
N LYS A 281 4.38 24.44 -8.40
CA LYS A 281 4.10 23.09 -7.91
C LYS A 281 4.72 22.80 -6.54
N ALA A 282 5.91 23.33 -6.27
CA ALA A 282 6.55 23.16 -4.97
C ALA A 282 5.81 23.94 -3.87
N LEU A 283 5.25 25.10 -4.20
CA LEU A 283 4.43 25.93 -3.30
C LEU A 283 3.11 25.27 -2.88
N GLU A 284 2.60 24.29 -3.62
CA GLU A 284 1.46 23.47 -3.18
C GLU A 284 1.78 22.68 -1.89
N ILE A 285 3.06 22.53 -1.54
CA ILE A 285 3.53 21.80 -0.36
C ILE A 285 3.97 22.75 0.77
N CYS A 286 4.80 23.75 0.48
CA CYS A 286 5.23 24.76 1.45
C CYS A 286 5.73 26.04 0.78
N ASP A 287 5.75 27.14 1.52
CA ASP A 287 6.07 28.49 1.01
C ASP A 287 7.55 28.74 0.65
N SER A 288 8.42 27.74 0.81
CA SER A 288 9.85 27.86 0.53
C SER A 288 10.38 26.65 -0.23
N VAL A 289 11.40 26.88 -1.06
CA VAL A 289 11.99 25.87 -1.93
C VAL A 289 13.51 25.83 -1.81
N ILE A 290 14.10 24.73 -2.24
CA ILE A 290 15.54 24.62 -2.48
C ILE A 290 15.78 24.30 -3.96
N VAL A 291 16.65 25.08 -4.58
CA VAL A 291 17.16 24.83 -5.94
C VAL A 291 18.50 24.13 -5.81
N GLU A 292 18.64 22.96 -6.43
CA GLU A 292 19.85 22.13 -6.34
C GLU A 292 20.40 21.77 -7.71
N LYS A 293 21.70 21.51 -7.78
CA LYS A 293 22.34 20.99 -8.99
C LYS A 293 21.74 19.63 -9.35
N PHE A 294 21.36 19.46 -10.62
CA PHE A 294 20.93 18.16 -11.09
C PHE A 294 22.13 17.22 -11.22
N LEU A 295 22.13 16.15 -10.42
CA LEU A 295 23.13 15.10 -10.47
C LEU A 295 22.66 13.98 -11.42
N ARG A 296 23.56 13.54 -12.29
CA ARG A 296 23.36 12.36 -13.14
C ARG A 296 23.92 11.13 -12.43
N GLY A 297 23.22 10.00 -12.56
CA GLY A 297 23.64 8.75 -11.95
C GLY A 297 22.48 7.81 -11.71
N LEU A 298 22.78 6.72 -11.03
CA LEU A 298 21.82 5.76 -10.51
C LEU A 298 21.33 6.22 -9.13
N ASP A 299 20.10 5.84 -8.81
CA ASP A 299 19.48 6.11 -7.51
C ASP A 299 19.77 4.92 -6.58
N PHE A 300 20.40 5.20 -5.44
CA PHE A 300 20.66 4.21 -4.40
C PHE A 300 20.00 4.60 -3.09
N ARG A 301 19.43 3.61 -2.40
CA ARG A 301 18.94 3.71 -1.03
C ARG A 301 19.83 2.88 -0.11
N ILE A 302 20.51 3.51 0.83
CA ILE A 302 21.22 2.83 1.92
C ILE A 302 20.33 2.79 3.15
N LEU A 303 20.35 1.69 3.90
CA LEU A 303 19.70 1.54 5.20
C LEU A 303 20.77 1.43 6.29
N VAL A 304 20.64 2.27 7.31
CA VAL A 304 21.46 2.27 8.52
C VAL A 304 20.55 2.02 9.73
N ILE A 305 20.93 1.08 10.59
CA ILE A 305 20.21 0.75 11.83
C ILE A 305 21.19 0.80 12.99
N ASP A 306 20.86 1.56 14.03
CA ASP A 306 21.67 1.82 15.23
C ASP A 306 23.13 2.17 14.90
N GLY A 307 23.31 3.05 13.92
CA GLY A 307 24.62 3.52 13.50
C GLY A 307 25.45 2.52 12.68
N LYS A 308 24.82 1.44 12.18
CA LYS A 308 25.45 0.41 11.37
C LYS A 308 24.83 0.29 10.00
N PHE A 309 25.66 0.24 8.96
CA PHE A 309 25.21 -0.06 7.61
C PHE A 309 24.61 -1.47 7.58
N VAL A 310 23.38 -1.60 7.07
CA VAL A 310 22.66 -2.89 7.02
C VAL A 310 22.44 -3.35 5.59
N ALA A 311 21.95 -2.46 4.72
CA ALA A 311 21.56 -2.82 3.36
C ALA A 311 21.75 -1.66 2.39
N ALA A 312 21.87 -1.97 1.10
CA ALA A 312 21.79 -1.00 0.02
C ALA A 312 21.00 -1.56 -1.17
N ALA A 313 20.16 -0.73 -1.76
CA ALA A 313 19.40 -1.08 -2.95
C ALA A 313 19.60 -0.02 -4.05
N GLN A 314 19.87 -0.46 -5.27
CA GLN A 314 19.75 0.38 -6.45
C GLN A 314 18.28 0.41 -6.88
N ARG A 315 17.69 1.59 -6.97
CA ARG A 315 16.31 1.77 -7.39
C ARG A 315 16.26 2.27 -8.83
N GLU A 316 15.29 1.78 -9.58
CA GLU A 316 15.02 2.23 -10.93
C GLU A 316 13.56 2.69 -11.04
N PRO A 317 13.29 3.89 -11.61
CA PRO A 317 11.93 4.34 -11.86
C PRO A 317 11.16 3.38 -12.75
N ALA A 318 9.83 3.35 -12.60
CA ALA A 318 8.99 2.53 -13.47
C ALA A 318 9.25 2.86 -14.95
N PHE A 319 9.39 1.83 -15.77
CA PHE A 319 9.66 1.92 -17.20
C PHE A 319 8.87 0.88 -17.97
N VAL A 320 8.73 1.12 -19.28
CA VAL A 320 8.22 0.16 -20.27
C VAL A 320 9.27 -0.09 -21.33
N ILE A 321 9.25 -1.29 -21.94
CA ILE A 321 10.09 -1.63 -23.09
C ILE A 321 9.16 -1.87 -24.28
N GLY A 322 9.39 -1.16 -25.38
CA GLY A 322 8.62 -1.31 -26.59
C GLY A 322 8.78 -2.68 -27.23
N ASN A 323 7.68 -3.23 -27.75
CA ASN A 323 7.68 -4.45 -28.58
C ASN A 323 7.36 -4.15 -30.06
N GLY A 324 7.26 -2.86 -30.43
CA GLY A 324 6.94 -2.41 -31.79
C GLY A 324 5.47 -2.52 -32.19
N LYS A 325 4.57 -2.97 -31.31
CA LYS A 325 3.16 -3.22 -31.64
C LYS A 325 2.18 -2.60 -30.63
N ASP A 326 2.45 -2.76 -29.35
CA ASP A 326 1.53 -2.38 -28.29
C ASP A 326 1.74 -0.92 -27.83
N SER A 327 0.66 -0.29 -27.38
CA SER A 327 0.73 1.05 -26.80
C SER A 327 1.42 1.02 -25.43
N ILE A 328 1.94 2.16 -24.97
CA ILE A 328 2.48 2.27 -23.60
C ILE A 328 1.46 1.83 -22.54
N LYS A 329 0.18 2.16 -22.73
CA LYS A 329 -0.91 1.72 -21.85
C LYS A 329 -1.03 0.20 -21.80
N ASP A 330 -0.96 -0.48 -22.94
CA ASP A 330 -1.05 -1.94 -23.02
C ASP A 330 0.19 -2.60 -22.43
N LEU A 331 1.38 -2.05 -22.68
CA LEU A 331 2.63 -2.50 -22.05
C LEU A 331 2.58 -2.36 -20.52
N ILE A 332 2.02 -1.27 -19.98
CA ILE A 332 1.80 -1.11 -18.53
C ILE A 332 0.83 -2.17 -18.01
N ASN A 333 -0.26 -2.43 -18.73
CA ASN A 333 -1.23 -3.46 -18.34
C ASN A 333 -0.60 -4.86 -18.33
N GLU A 334 0.27 -5.16 -19.30
CA GLU A 334 1.00 -6.43 -19.36
C GLU A 334 2.00 -6.58 -18.21
N ILE A 335 2.79 -5.54 -17.92
CA ILE A 335 3.72 -5.53 -16.76
C ILE A 335 2.94 -5.75 -15.46
N ASN A 336 1.75 -5.17 -15.34
CA ASN A 336 0.90 -5.31 -14.16
C ASN A 336 0.23 -6.69 -14.02
N LYS A 337 0.35 -7.59 -15.00
CA LYS A 337 -0.07 -8.99 -14.86
C LYS A 337 0.93 -9.85 -14.09
N ASP A 338 2.13 -9.33 -13.83
CA ASP A 338 3.12 -9.99 -12.99
C ASP A 338 2.50 -10.39 -11.65
N PRO A 339 2.54 -11.68 -11.25
CA PRO A 339 1.96 -12.14 -10.00
C PRO A 339 2.61 -11.50 -8.77
N GLU A 340 3.82 -10.94 -8.88
CA GLU A 340 4.47 -10.20 -7.80
C GLU A 340 3.97 -8.75 -7.67
N ARG A 341 3.19 -8.26 -8.64
CA ARG A 341 2.57 -6.92 -8.61
C ARG A 341 1.16 -6.97 -8.02
N GLY A 342 0.93 -6.10 -7.05
CA GLY A 342 -0.35 -5.97 -6.33
C GLY A 342 -0.81 -4.53 -6.20
N TYR A 343 -2.03 -4.34 -5.70
CA TYR A 343 -2.49 -3.01 -5.33
C TYR A 343 -1.78 -2.55 -4.05
N GLY A 344 -1.29 -1.31 -4.04
CA GLY A 344 -0.57 -0.75 -2.89
C GLY A 344 0.64 -1.58 -2.47
N HIS A 345 0.58 -2.09 -1.23
CA HIS A 345 1.62 -2.93 -0.60
C HIS A 345 1.16 -4.38 -0.34
N GLU A 346 0.13 -4.85 -1.06
CA GLU A 346 -0.35 -6.24 -0.98
C GLU A 346 0.77 -7.24 -1.34
N LYS A 347 1.62 -6.89 -2.30
CA LYS A 347 2.69 -7.74 -2.83
C LYS A 347 4.05 -7.03 -2.84
N ASN A 348 5.09 -7.76 -3.23
CA ASN A 348 6.48 -7.29 -3.27
C ASN A 348 6.67 -6.08 -4.19
N LEU A 349 5.93 -6.03 -5.30
CA LEU A 349 5.95 -4.93 -6.25
C LEU A 349 4.60 -4.21 -6.27
N THR A 350 4.63 -2.89 -6.33
CA THR A 350 3.40 -2.10 -6.48
C THR A 350 2.99 -2.04 -7.95
N ARG A 351 1.68 -2.13 -8.21
CA ARG A 351 1.10 -1.93 -9.53
C ARG A 351 1.39 -0.53 -10.05
N ILE A 352 1.79 -0.44 -11.32
CA ILE A 352 2.02 0.83 -11.99
C ILE A 352 0.66 1.47 -12.34
N THR A 353 0.39 2.65 -11.81
CA THR A 353 -0.80 3.45 -12.13
C THR A 353 -0.48 4.61 -13.07
N ILE A 354 -1.40 4.88 -14.00
CA ILE A 354 -1.31 6.01 -14.93
C ILE A 354 -1.92 7.24 -14.25
N ASP A 355 -1.08 8.12 -13.73
CA ASP A 355 -1.46 9.37 -13.08
C ASP A 355 -1.07 10.59 -13.93
N HIS A 356 -1.35 11.79 -13.42
CA HIS A 356 -0.96 13.05 -14.07
C HIS A 356 0.57 13.16 -14.26
N MET A 357 1.36 12.60 -13.34
CA MET A 357 2.81 12.61 -13.42
C MET A 357 3.31 11.74 -14.57
N THR A 358 2.73 10.56 -14.77
CA THR A 358 3.05 9.68 -15.90
C THR A 358 2.78 10.38 -17.22
N LYS A 359 1.62 11.03 -17.35
CA LYS A 359 1.28 11.80 -18.55
C LYS A 359 2.28 12.92 -18.80
N TYR A 360 2.68 13.65 -17.75
CA TYR A 360 3.66 14.73 -17.85
C TYR A 360 5.05 14.24 -18.29
N VAL A 361 5.54 13.13 -17.70
CA VAL A 361 6.84 12.52 -18.04
C VAL A 361 6.87 12.02 -19.48
N LEU A 362 5.78 11.43 -19.96
CA LEU A 362 5.65 11.01 -21.36
C LEU A 362 5.63 12.21 -22.31
N LEU A 363 4.85 13.25 -21.98
CA LEU A 363 4.75 14.46 -22.80
C LEU A 363 6.11 15.16 -22.98
N LYS A 364 6.92 15.24 -21.91
CA LYS A 364 8.28 15.78 -21.97
C LYS A 364 9.22 14.97 -22.88
N GLN A 365 8.92 13.69 -23.10
CA GLN A 365 9.62 12.81 -24.03
C GLN A 365 9.00 12.83 -25.44
N GLY A 366 7.97 13.65 -25.68
CA GLY A 366 7.25 13.69 -26.96
C GLY A 366 6.31 12.50 -27.18
N LEU A 367 5.93 11.81 -26.11
CA LEU A 367 5.12 10.59 -26.13
C LEU A 367 3.76 10.79 -25.43
N SER A 368 2.82 9.91 -25.73
CA SER A 368 1.53 9.78 -25.04
C SER A 368 1.33 8.34 -24.57
N ILE A 369 0.30 8.11 -23.75
CA ILE A 369 -0.06 6.74 -23.30
C ILE A 369 -0.43 5.80 -24.47
N ASP A 370 -0.86 6.37 -25.59
CA ASP A 370 -1.27 5.64 -26.80
C ASP A 370 -0.11 5.48 -27.80
N SER A 371 1.07 6.01 -27.50
CA SER A 371 2.25 5.88 -28.36
C SER A 371 2.74 4.43 -28.40
N ILE A 372 3.19 3.99 -29.57
CA ILE A 372 3.81 2.67 -29.77
C ILE A 372 5.32 2.87 -29.84
N LEU A 373 6.04 2.20 -28.94
CA LEU A 373 7.50 2.28 -28.83
C LEU A 373 8.17 1.30 -29.80
N LYS A 374 9.35 1.66 -30.32
CA LYS A 374 10.13 0.74 -31.17
C LYS A 374 10.53 -0.49 -30.36
N ASN A 375 10.72 -1.62 -31.05
CA ASN A 375 11.13 -2.85 -30.38
C ASN A 375 12.47 -2.66 -29.65
N GLY A 376 12.50 -2.92 -28.34
CA GLY A 376 13.66 -2.73 -27.47
C GLY A 376 13.86 -1.32 -26.93
N GLU A 377 13.02 -0.35 -27.28
CA GLU A 377 13.11 1.03 -26.78
C GLU A 377 12.61 1.11 -25.33
N LYS A 378 13.47 1.55 -24.40
CA LYS A 378 13.15 1.71 -22.97
C LYS A 378 12.70 3.14 -22.70
N VAL A 379 11.51 3.32 -22.13
CA VAL A 379 10.95 4.62 -21.74
C VAL A 379 10.57 4.62 -20.28
N TYR A 380 11.06 5.60 -19.53
CA TYR A 380 10.66 5.83 -18.14
C TYR A 380 9.31 6.54 -18.09
N ILE A 381 8.41 6.04 -17.26
CA ILE A 381 7.04 6.54 -17.10
C ILE A 381 6.80 7.20 -15.75
N LYS A 382 7.81 7.20 -14.87
CA LYS A 382 7.87 7.94 -13.60
C LYS A 382 9.23 8.63 -13.49
N SER A 383 9.26 9.77 -12.81
CA SER A 383 10.48 10.56 -12.58
C SER A 383 11.25 10.14 -11.32
N THR A 384 10.59 9.47 -10.37
CA THR A 384 11.18 9.04 -9.09
C THR A 384 11.28 7.53 -9.02
N ALA A 385 12.36 7.03 -8.43
CA ALA A 385 12.64 5.60 -8.27
C ALA A 385 11.95 5.01 -7.03
N ASN A 386 10.69 5.38 -6.78
CA ASN A 386 9.96 4.87 -5.62
C ASN A 386 9.30 3.53 -5.96
N LEU A 387 9.43 2.55 -5.05
CA LEU A 387 8.73 1.27 -5.15
C LEU A 387 7.21 1.47 -5.18
N SER A 388 6.70 2.42 -4.39
CA SER A 388 5.27 2.76 -4.33
C SER A 388 4.71 3.36 -5.63
N SER A 389 5.55 3.85 -6.53
CA SER A 389 5.15 4.30 -7.88
C SER A 389 5.35 3.24 -8.96
N GLY A 390 5.64 2.00 -8.54
CA GLY A 390 5.84 0.83 -9.41
C GLY A 390 7.27 0.64 -9.92
N GLY A 391 8.24 1.38 -9.35
CA GLY A 391 9.66 1.17 -9.59
C GLY A 391 10.16 -0.20 -9.12
N ILE A 392 11.40 -0.52 -9.43
CA ILE A 392 12.07 -1.76 -9.01
C ILE A 392 13.28 -1.44 -8.14
N ALA A 393 13.64 -2.37 -7.26
CA ALA A 393 14.82 -2.26 -6.41
C ALA A 393 15.68 -3.52 -6.55
N LYS A 394 16.99 -3.34 -6.69
CA LYS A 394 17.99 -4.40 -6.77
C LYS A 394 18.93 -4.31 -5.58
N ASP A 395 19.11 -5.40 -4.85
CA ASP A 395 20.07 -5.47 -3.75
C ASP A 395 21.50 -5.31 -4.29
N VAL A 396 22.24 -4.39 -3.69
CA VAL A 396 23.66 -4.10 -3.97
C VAL A 396 24.49 -4.03 -2.69
N THR A 397 23.99 -4.55 -1.57
CA THR A 397 24.56 -4.44 -0.22
C THR A 397 26.04 -4.85 -0.16
N ASP A 398 26.38 -5.99 -0.76
CA ASP A 398 27.74 -6.54 -0.75
C ASP A 398 28.71 -5.78 -1.66
N LYS A 399 28.17 -5.01 -2.60
CA LYS A 399 28.94 -4.26 -3.59
C LYS A 399 29.35 -2.88 -3.09
N VAL A 400 28.74 -2.39 -2.02
CA VAL A 400 29.04 -1.04 -1.50
C VAL A 400 30.47 -0.98 -0.97
N HIS A 401 31.23 0.00 -1.45
CA HIS A 401 32.59 0.26 -1.03
C HIS A 401 32.67 0.54 0.48
N PRO A 402 33.67 0.03 1.22
CA PRO A 402 33.79 0.22 2.67
C PRO A 402 33.74 1.68 3.12
N LEU A 403 34.35 2.60 2.37
CA LEU A 403 34.30 4.05 2.68
C LEU A 403 32.87 4.62 2.60
N ASN A 404 32.05 4.16 1.66
CA ASN A 404 30.65 4.59 1.55
C ASN A 404 29.81 4.03 2.71
N LYS A 405 30.10 2.81 3.18
CA LYS A 405 29.49 2.24 4.39
C LYS A 405 29.83 3.10 5.62
N LEU A 406 31.11 3.44 5.81
CA LEU A 406 31.55 4.29 6.90
C LEU A 406 30.91 5.68 6.84
N MET A 407 30.83 6.28 5.66
CA MET A 407 30.15 7.56 5.45
C MET A 407 28.67 7.47 5.85
N ALA A 408 27.96 6.43 5.42
CA ALA A 408 26.56 6.21 5.80
C ALA A 408 26.39 6.08 7.33
N GLU A 409 27.28 5.33 7.99
CA GLU A 409 27.29 5.23 9.45
C GLU A 409 27.60 6.57 10.12
N GLN A 410 28.50 7.38 9.58
CA GLN A 410 28.77 8.73 10.10
C GLN A 410 27.55 9.64 9.97
N ILE A 411 26.88 9.64 8.81
CA ILE A 411 25.65 10.41 8.57
C ILE A 411 24.61 10.09 9.66
N SER A 412 24.41 8.83 10.02
CA SER A 412 23.43 8.46 11.06
C SER A 412 23.73 9.06 12.44
N ARG A 413 25.01 9.22 12.78
CA ARG A 413 25.44 9.83 14.04
C ARG A 413 25.35 11.36 14.01
N ILE A 414 25.49 11.95 12.81
CA ILE A 414 25.35 13.40 12.61
C ILE A 414 23.89 13.82 12.74
N ILE A 415 22.98 13.05 12.16
CA ILE A 415 21.54 13.30 12.17
C ILE A 415 20.88 12.76 13.45
N ASP A 416 21.54 11.82 14.15
CA ASP A 416 21.06 11.21 15.40
C ASP A 416 19.75 10.40 15.23
N LEU A 417 19.71 9.55 14.20
CA LEU A 417 18.57 8.66 13.94
C LEU A 417 18.95 7.19 14.08
N ASN A 418 18.15 6.43 14.82
CA ASN A 418 18.34 4.99 15.01
C ASN A 418 18.12 4.21 13.71
N ILE A 419 17.03 4.47 13.01
CA ILE A 419 16.70 3.82 11.74
C ILE A 419 16.62 4.90 10.69
N MET A 420 17.58 4.89 9.77
CA MET A 420 17.72 5.94 8.78
C MET A 420 17.96 5.31 7.42
N GLY A 421 17.30 5.85 6.40
CA GLY A 421 17.70 5.55 5.04
C GLY A 421 18.21 6.78 4.32
N ILE A 422 19.26 6.57 3.53
CA ILE A 422 20.02 7.62 2.85
C ILE A 422 19.83 7.42 1.35
N ASP A 423 19.38 8.47 0.67
CA ASP A 423 19.30 8.49 -0.79
C ASP A 423 20.59 9.07 -1.37
N ILE A 424 21.22 8.33 -2.29
CA ILE A 424 22.47 8.71 -2.93
C ILE A 424 22.29 8.63 -4.45
N MET A 425 22.65 9.71 -5.14
CA MET A 425 22.79 9.74 -6.59
C MET A 425 24.26 9.57 -6.95
N ALA A 426 24.62 8.49 -7.64
CA ALA A 426 26.00 8.21 -8.03
C ALA A 426 26.06 7.30 -9.26
N GLU A 427 27.19 7.29 -9.97
CA GLU A 427 27.40 6.31 -11.06
C GLU A 427 27.52 4.88 -10.52
N SER A 428 28.12 4.72 -9.33
CA SER A 428 28.27 3.44 -8.65
C SER A 428 28.53 3.66 -7.15
N LEU A 429 28.13 2.69 -6.31
CA LEU A 429 28.54 2.62 -4.91
C LEU A 429 29.77 1.72 -4.69
N GLU A 430 30.30 1.08 -5.74
CA GLU A 430 31.48 0.19 -5.68
C GLU A 430 32.80 0.97 -5.52
N ILE A 431 32.78 2.27 -5.80
CA ILE A 431 33.91 3.19 -5.62
C ILE A 431 33.57 4.22 -4.53
N PRO A 432 34.58 4.79 -3.85
CA PRO A 432 34.36 5.89 -2.90
C PRO A 432 33.64 7.06 -3.57
N LEU A 433 32.61 7.59 -2.92
CA LEU A 433 31.94 8.80 -3.37
C LEU A 433 32.90 9.99 -3.18
N GLN A 434 33.12 10.72 -4.27
CA GLN A 434 33.93 11.94 -4.30
C GLN A 434 33.01 13.16 -4.47
N GLU A 435 33.54 14.35 -4.18
CA GLU A 435 32.82 15.64 -4.31
C GLU A 435 32.33 15.93 -5.73
#